data_AF-A0A2X3K6Y3-F1
#
_entry.id   AF-A0A2X3K6Y3-F1
#
_cell.length_a   1.000
_cell.length_b   1.000
_cell.length_c   1.000
_cell.angle_alpha   90.00
_cell.angle_beta   90.00
_cell.angle_gamma   90.00
#
_symmetry.space_group_name_H-M   'P 1'
#
loop_
_entity.id
_entity.type
_entity.pdbx_description
1 polymer ?
#
loop_
_entity_poly.entity_id
_entity_poly.type
_entity_poly.pdbx_seq_one_letter_code
_entity_poly.pdbx_strand_id
1 'polypeptide(L)'
;MMRWGGLIVALAVPVVALAVPVELHYFWAATCPDCQVMKAYLRTLAADYPDLRIIEHEVAYSASEFRLMVDLAAAYGVTEVATPVVVVGDLASVGIGRAAELRIAEEVARCAAEGCESPLTRLHPVPIPPPDDEGAPPGSGSWGVALVFGLVAVLLVAWIVTR
;
A
#
# COMPACT_ATOMS: atom_id res chain seq x y z
N MET A 1 -67.23 -21.61 -17.22
CA MET A 1 -66.24 -21.16 -18.23
C MET A 1 -65.52 -19.96 -17.64
N MET A 2 -64.22 -20.08 -17.30
CA MET A 2 -63.22 -18.99 -17.20
C MET A 2 -61.99 -19.53 -16.46
N ARG A 3 -61.01 -20.02 -17.22
CA ARG A 3 -59.68 -20.40 -16.73
C ARG A 3 -58.90 -19.11 -16.56
N TRP A 4 -58.71 -18.67 -15.32
CA TRP A 4 -57.93 -17.48 -14.96
C TRP A 4 -56.44 -17.83 -15.04
N GLY A 5 -55.86 -17.71 -16.25
CA GLY A 5 -54.43 -17.90 -16.47
C GLY A 5 -53.67 -16.70 -15.92
N GLY A 6 -53.11 -16.85 -14.71
CA GLY A 6 -52.21 -15.86 -14.11
C GLY A 6 -50.89 -15.80 -14.87
N LEU A 7 -50.66 -14.70 -15.58
CA LEU A 7 -49.43 -14.42 -16.29
C LEU A 7 -48.42 -13.85 -15.29
N ILE A 8 -47.49 -14.69 -14.80
CA ILE A 8 -46.36 -14.23 -13.99
C ILE A 8 -45.37 -13.52 -14.92
N VAL A 9 -45.38 -12.19 -14.93
CA VAL A 9 -44.38 -11.39 -15.61
C VAL A 9 -43.12 -11.38 -14.74
N ALA A 10 -42.09 -12.12 -15.17
CA ALA A 10 -40.78 -12.09 -14.53
C ALA A 10 -40.09 -10.76 -14.87
N LEU A 11 -40.05 -9.84 -13.90
CA LEU A 11 -39.24 -8.62 -13.96
C LEU A 11 -37.75 -9.02 -13.88
N ALA A 12 -37.07 -9.00 -15.03
CA ALA A 12 -35.61 -9.11 -15.07
C ALA A 12 -35.01 -7.80 -14.54
N VAL A 13 -34.49 -7.83 -13.32
CA VAL A 13 -33.69 -6.73 -12.77
C VAL A 13 -32.32 -6.78 -13.45
N PRO A 14 -31.88 -5.73 -14.16
CA PRO A 14 -30.54 -5.70 -14.71
C PRO A 14 -29.55 -5.63 -13.55
N VAL A 15 -28.67 -6.62 -13.44
CA VAL A 15 -27.52 -6.56 -12.55
C VAL A 15 -26.50 -5.65 -13.23
N VAL A 16 -26.38 -4.42 -12.73
CA VAL A 16 -25.29 -3.53 -13.14
C VAL A 16 -24.05 -3.96 -12.37
N ALA A 17 -23.06 -4.52 -13.08
CA ALA A 17 -21.75 -4.78 -12.49
C ALA A 17 -21.07 -3.44 -12.20
N LEU A 18 -20.76 -3.18 -10.93
CA LEU A 18 -19.92 -2.06 -10.54
C LEU A 18 -18.48 -2.42 -10.91
N ALA A 19 -18.00 -1.93 -12.06
CA ALA A 19 -16.60 -2.07 -12.43
C ALA A 19 -15.75 -1.29 -11.42
N VAL A 20 -14.83 -1.98 -10.75
CA VAL A 20 -13.86 -1.35 -9.86
C VAL A 20 -12.78 -0.72 -10.74
N PRO A 21 -12.47 0.58 -10.59
CA PRO A 21 -11.48 1.23 -11.43
C PRO A 21 -10.09 0.61 -11.20
N VAL A 22 -9.31 0.47 -12.28
CA VAL A 22 -7.92 0.01 -12.20
C VAL A 22 -7.09 1.14 -11.60
N GLU A 23 -6.53 0.92 -10.42
CA GLU A 23 -5.67 1.90 -9.75
C GLU A 23 -4.20 1.71 -10.16
N LEU A 24 -3.59 2.78 -10.67
CA LEU A 24 -2.18 2.84 -11.06
C LEU A 24 -1.50 4.00 -10.34
N HIS A 25 -0.41 3.71 -9.63
CA HIS A 25 0.43 4.70 -8.97
C HIS A 25 1.62 5.06 -9.85
N TYR A 26 1.82 6.35 -10.10
CA TYR A 26 2.90 6.88 -10.90
C TYR A 26 3.74 7.85 -10.05
N PHE A 27 4.95 7.42 -9.69
CA PHE A 27 5.89 8.22 -8.93
C PHE A 27 6.88 8.92 -9.86
N TRP A 28 7.00 10.23 -9.69
CA TRP A 28 7.74 11.11 -10.59
C TRP A 28 8.43 12.26 -9.87
N ALA A 29 9.36 12.90 -10.56
CA ALA A 29 10.06 14.09 -10.08
C ALA A 29 9.98 15.21 -11.14
N ALA A 30 9.85 16.46 -10.70
CA ALA A 30 9.77 17.61 -11.62
C ALA A 30 11.00 17.75 -12.55
N THR A 31 12.18 17.40 -12.06
CA THR A 31 13.45 17.52 -12.79
C THR A 31 13.85 16.24 -13.55
N CYS A 32 12.89 15.35 -13.83
CA CYS A 32 13.11 14.05 -14.47
C CYS A 32 12.57 14.03 -15.92
N PRO A 33 13.44 14.01 -16.95
CA PRO A 33 13.02 13.94 -18.36
C PRO A 33 12.25 12.67 -18.70
N ASP A 34 12.72 11.52 -18.21
CA ASP A 34 12.11 10.21 -18.43
C ASP A 34 10.69 10.14 -17.86
N CYS A 35 10.44 10.86 -16.77
CA CYS A 35 9.12 10.98 -16.19
C CYS A 35 8.14 11.63 -17.17
N GLN A 36 8.55 12.68 -17.91
CA GLN A 36 7.68 13.32 -18.89
C GLN A 36 7.30 12.36 -20.04
N VAL A 37 8.23 11.50 -20.46
CA VAL A 37 7.98 10.45 -21.45
C VAL A 37 6.94 9.45 -20.93
N MET A 38 7.14 8.93 -19.72
CA MET A 38 6.17 8.02 -19.08
C MET A 38 4.81 8.67 -18.91
N LYS A 39 4.74 9.95 -18.49
CA LYS A 39 3.48 10.69 -18.34
C LYS A 39 2.72 10.83 -19.65
N ALA A 40 3.41 11.06 -20.76
CA ALA A 40 2.80 11.12 -22.08
C ALA A 40 2.22 9.75 -22.49
N TYR A 41 2.97 8.67 -22.26
CA TYR A 41 2.52 7.30 -22.51
C TYR A 41 1.31 6.93 -21.63
N LEU A 42 1.38 7.18 -20.32
CA LEU A 42 0.29 6.92 -19.38
C LEU A 42 -1.00 7.66 -19.75
N ARG A 43 -0.89 8.90 -20.28
CA ARG A 43 -2.03 9.62 -20.83
C ARG A 43 -2.66 8.94 -22.04
N THR A 44 -1.85 8.35 -22.92
CA THR A 44 -2.39 7.58 -24.06
C THR A 44 -3.08 6.31 -23.57
N LEU A 45 -2.50 5.63 -22.59
CA LEU A 45 -3.08 4.43 -22.01
C LEU A 45 -4.42 4.71 -21.30
N ALA A 46 -4.52 5.81 -20.56
CA ALA A 46 -5.78 6.22 -19.92
C ALA A 46 -6.88 6.60 -20.91
N ALA A 47 -6.54 7.01 -22.14
CA ALA A 47 -7.54 7.24 -23.18
C ALA A 47 -8.14 5.93 -23.70
N ASP A 48 -7.34 4.86 -23.73
CA ASP A 48 -7.78 3.52 -24.15
C ASP A 48 -8.53 2.77 -23.04
N TYR A 49 -8.23 3.08 -21.77
CA TYR A 49 -8.86 2.48 -20.58
C TYR A 49 -9.52 3.56 -19.70
N PRO A 50 -10.80 3.91 -19.93
CA PRO A 50 -11.46 5.01 -19.20
C PRO A 50 -11.64 4.75 -17.70
N ASP A 51 -11.62 3.48 -17.29
CA ASP A 51 -11.68 3.07 -15.88
C ASP A 51 -10.29 3.02 -15.20
N LEU A 52 -9.21 3.36 -15.93
CA LEU A 52 -7.86 3.49 -15.38
C LEU A 52 -7.74 4.81 -14.60
N ARG A 53 -7.54 4.71 -13.29
CA ARG A 53 -7.26 5.83 -12.41
C ARG A 53 -5.77 5.93 -12.12
N ILE A 54 -5.13 6.95 -12.69
CA ILE A 54 -3.72 7.26 -12.47
C ILE A 54 -3.58 8.22 -11.30
N ILE A 55 -2.88 7.78 -10.26
CA ILE A 55 -2.53 8.58 -9.08
C ILE A 55 -1.07 9.00 -9.23
N GLU A 56 -0.85 10.31 -9.38
CA GLU A 56 0.48 10.88 -9.55
C GLU A 56 1.08 11.28 -8.19
N HIS A 57 2.33 10.88 -7.95
CA HIS A 57 3.08 11.14 -6.72
C HIS A 57 4.38 11.90 -7.05
N GLU A 58 4.47 13.17 -6.67
CA GLU A 58 5.70 13.95 -6.82
C GLU A 58 6.63 13.67 -5.62
N VAL A 59 7.78 13.06 -5.88
CA VAL A 59 8.67 12.57 -4.82
C VAL A 59 9.87 13.46 -4.52
N ALA A 60 10.20 14.42 -5.40
CA ALA A 60 11.40 15.25 -5.23
C ALA A 60 11.26 16.24 -4.07
N TYR A 61 10.04 16.73 -3.84
CA TYR A 61 9.76 17.75 -2.81
C TYR A 61 8.86 17.24 -1.68
N SER A 62 8.53 15.95 -1.66
CA SER A 62 7.70 15.34 -0.63
C SER A 62 8.33 14.07 -0.06
N ALA A 63 8.86 14.18 1.16
CA ALA A 63 9.46 13.06 1.86
C ALA A 63 8.47 11.91 2.12
N SER A 64 7.17 12.21 2.30
CA SER A 64 6.14 11.17 2.48
C SER A 64 5.86 10.43 1.18
N GLU A 65 5.79 11.13 0.04
CA GLU A 65 5.60 10.50 -1.27
C GLU A 65 6.82 9.67 -1.68
N PHE A 66 8.02 10.17 -1.38
CA PHE A 66 9.24 9.40 -1.57
C PHE A 66 9.28 8.13 -0.73
N ARG A 67 8.91 8.20 0.57
CA ARG A 67 8.80 7.00 1.42
C ARG A 67 7.76 6.02 0.87
N LEU A 68 6.60 6.51 0.44
CA LEU A 68 5.58 5.68 -0.18
C LEU A 68 6.12 4.95 -1.42
N MET A 69 6.88 5.64 -2.29
CA MET A 69 7.53 5.02 -3.45
C MET A 69 8.46 3.88 -3.03
N VAL A 70 9.32 4.12 -2.03
CA VAL A 70 10.29 3.14 -1.53
C VAL A 70 9.59 1.92 -0.94
N ASP A 71 8.64 2.16 -0.01
CA ASP A 71 7.93 1.10 0.69
C ASP A 71 7.10 0.25 -0.28
N LEU A 72 6.40 0.90 -1.21
CA LEU A 72 5.57 0.21 -2.19
C LEU A 72 6.44 -0.57 -3.18
N ALA A 73 7.54 0.00 -3.68
CA ALA A 73 8.45 -0.72 -4.57
C ALA A 73 9.08 -1.94 -3.87
N ALA A 74 9.47 -1.80 -2.60
CA ALA A 74 10.01 -2.89 -1.80
C ALA A 74 9.00 -4.04 -1.62
N ALA A 75 7.71 -3.73 -1.44
CA ALA A 75 6.65 -4.73 -1.37
C ALA A 75 6.46 -5.54 -2.68
N TYR A 76 7.02 -5.07 -3.80
CA TYR A 76 7.06 -5.75 -5.09
C TYR A 76 8.44 -6.37 -5.41
N GLY A 77 9.36 -6.39 -4.43
CA GLY A 77 10.69 -6.95 -4.58
C GLY A 77 11.67 -6.07 -5.36
N VAL A 78 11.36 -4.79 -5.54
CA VAL A 78 12.25 -3.81 -6.18
C VAL A 78 13.20 -3.22 -5.14
N THR A 79 14.50 -3.46 -5.31
CA THR A 79 15.54 -2.99 -4.37
C THR A 79 16.18 -1.67 -4.80
N GLU A 80 16.16 -1.37 -6.10
CA GLU A 80 16.72 -0.14 -6.67
C GLU A 80 15.57 0.69 -7.25
N VAL A 81 15.29 1.83 -6.60
CA VAL A 81 14.21 2.73 -7.01
C VAL A 81 14.78 4.01 -7.61
N ALA A 82 14.27 4.34 -8.79
CA ALA A 82 14.54 5.61 -9.46
C ALA A 82 13.29 6.03 -10.24
N THR A 83 12.98 7.32 -10.25
CA THR A 83 11.84 7.82 -11.03
C THR A 83 12.10 7.70 -12.54
N PRO A 84 11.09 7.39 -13.36
CA PRO A 84 9.72 7.09 -12.96
C PRO A 84 9.53 5.67 -12.40
N VAL A 85 8.62 5.52 -11.44
CA VAL A 85 8.12 4.21 -10.98
C VAL A 85 6.63 4.15 -11.24
N VAL A 86 6.18 3.04 -11.83
CA VAL A 86 4.76 2.74 -12.06
C VAL A 86 4.40 1.46 -11.33
N VAL A 87 3.33 1.49 -10.53
CA VAL A 87 2.81 0.31 -9.83
C VAL A 87 1.33 0.14 -10.15
N VAL A 88 0.94 -1.03 -10.64
CA VAL A 88 -0.44 -1.38 -11.00
C VAL A 88 -0.62 -2.89 -10.84
N GLY A 89 -1.73 -3.30 -10.23
CA GLY A 89 -2.00 -4.72 -9.95
C GLY A 89 -0.81 -5.40 -9.28
N ASP A 90 -0.24 -6.40 -9.95
CA ASP A 90 0.90 -7.19 -9.48
C ASP A 90 2.25 -6.74 -10.06
N LEU A 91 2.27 -5.67 -10.86
CA LEU A 91 3.46 -5.12 -11.49
C LEU A 91 3.99 -3.87 -10.77
N ALA A 92 5.31 -3.84 -10.54
CA ALA A 92 6.08 -2.62 -10.34
C ALA A 92 7.11 -2.49 -11.47
N SER A 93 7.12 -1.35 -12.15
CA SER A 93 8.02 -1.04 -13.26
C SER A 93 8.85 0.20 -12.93
N VAL A 94 10.17 0.09 -13.03
CA VAL A 94 11.12 1.19 -12.83
C VAL A 94 11.68 1.63 -14.18
N GLY A 95 11.76 2.94 -14.41
CA GLY A 95 12.32 3.52 -15.62
C GLY A 95 11.37 3.54 -16.81
N ILE A 96 11.93 3.72 -18.00
CA ILE A 96 11.20 3.88 -19.27
C ILE A 96 11.64 2.89 -20.33
N GLY A 97 10.90 2.86 -21.44
CA GLY A 97 11.24 2.09 -22.65
C GLY A 97 10.14 1.12 -23.03
N ARG A 98 10.19 0.63 -24.27
CA ARG A 98 9.13 -0.17 -24.87
C ARG A 98 8.77 -1.43 -24.06
N ALA A 99 9.74 -2.07 -23.43
CA ALA A 99 9.49 -3.24 -22.58
C ALA A 99 8.73 -2.87 -21.29
N ALA A 100 9.02 -1.71 -20.69
CA ALA A 100 8.27 -1.21 -19.54
C ALA A 100 6.83 -0.86 -19.93
N GLU A 101 6.66 -0.12 -21.03
CA GLU A 101 5.35 0.26 -21.57
C GLU A 101 4.48 -0.96 -21.90
N LEU A 102 5.03 -1.96 -22.58
CA LEU A 102 4.27 -3.19 -22.89
C LEU A 102 3.80 -3.91 -21.62
N ARG A 103 4.66 -4.07 -20.61
CA ARG A 103 4.28 -4.71 -19.35
C ARG A 103 3.19 -3.92 -18.61
N ILE A 104 3.29 -2.58 -18.60
CA ILE A 104 2.28 -1.72 -17.97
C ILE A 104 0.94 -1.88 -18.70
N ALA A 105 0.92 -1.84 -20.04
CA ALA A 105 -0.30 -2.03 -20.81
C ALA A 105 -0.92 -3.42 -20.61
N GLU A 106 -0.09 -4.48 -20.62
CA GLU A 106 -0.53 -5.85 -20.37
C GLU A 106 -1.18 -6.00 -19.00
N GLU A 107 -0.58 -5.41 -17.97
CA GLU A 107 -1.11 -5.47 -16.61
C GLU A 107 -2.39 -4.64 -16.45
N VAL A 108 -2.46 -3.44 -17.04
CA VAL A 108 -3.70 -2.65 -17.08
C VAL A 108 -4.81 -3.43 -17.79
N ALA A 109 -4.51 -4.08 -18.92
CA ALA A 109 -5.48 -4.88 -19.65
C ALA A 109 -6.01 -6.06 -18.82
N ARG A 110 -5.11 -6.76 -18.11
CA ARG A 110 -5.46 -7.85 -17.19
C ARG A 110 -6.37 -7.34 -16.07
N CYS A 111 -5.97 -6.25 -15.39
CA CYS A 111 -6.76 -5.66 -14.32
C CYS A 111 -8.13 -5.14 -14.79
N ALA A 112 -8.22 -4.62 -16.02
CA ALA A 112 -9.49 -4.18 -16.59
C ALA A 112 -10.43 -5.35 -16.89
N ALA A 113 -9.89 -6.52 -17.26
CA ALA A 113 -10.67 -7.71 -17.58
C ALA A 113 -11.13 -8.48 -16.33
N GLU A 114 -10.27 -8.59 -15.33
CA GLU A 114 -10.46 -9.48 -14.17
C GLU A 114 -10.78 -8.73 -12.87
N GLY A 115 -10.47 -7.44 -12.80
CA GLY A 115 -10.43 -6.66 -11.57
C GLY A 115 -9.12 -6.87 -10.81
N CYS A 116 -8.59 -5.79 -10.24
CA CYS A 116 -7.42 -5.81 -9.36
C CYS A 116 -7.69 -5.06 -8.08
N GLU A 117 -7.06 -5.50 -6.99
CA GLU A 117 -6.97 -4.72 -5.77
C GLU A 117 -6.01 -3.54 -5.96
N SER A 118 -6.16 -2.50 -5.13
CA SER A 118 -5.21 -1.40 -5.05
C SER A 118 -3.79 -1.92 -4.74
N PRO A 119 -2.74 -1.41 -5.42
CA PRO A 119 -1.37 -1.68 -5.03
C PRO A 119 -1.04 -1.38 -3.56
N LEU A 120 -1.71 -0.37 -2.97
CA LEU A 120 -1.49 0.03 -1.59
C LEU A 120 -1.89 -1.03 -0.56
N THR A 121 -2.74 -2.00 -0.91
CA THR A 121 -3.05 -3.15 -0.05
C THR A 121 -1.77 -3.91 0.33
N ARG A 122 -0.75 -3.95 -0.53
CA ARG A 122 0.51 -4.61 -0.19
C ARG A 122 1.28 -3.96 0.97
N LEU A 123 0.90 -2.74 1.35
CA LEU A 123 1.48 -2.01 2.50
C LEU A 123 0.74 -2.25 3.82
N HIS A 124 -0.21 -3.19 3.89
CA HIS A 124 -0.83 -3.56 5.16
C HIS A 124 0.22 -3.81 6.24
N PRO A 125 0.01 -3.37 7.50
CA PRO A 125 1.08 -3.27 8.48
C PRO A 125 1.71 -4.64 8.73
N VAL A 126 2.91 -4.85 8.20
CA VAL A 126 3.82 -5.82 8.78
C VAL A 126 4.12 -5.28 10.18
N PRO A 127 3.96 -6.08 11.26
CA PRO A 127 4.43 -5.69 12.57
C PRO A 127 5.89 -5.27 12.41
N ILE A 128 6.16 -3.96 12.57
CA ILE A 128 7.53 -3.46 12.54
C ILE A 128 8.23 -4.21 13.67
N PRO A 129 9.19 -5.12 13.39
CA PRO A 129 10.00 -5.65 14.46
C PRO A 129 10.60 -4.42 15.17
N PRO A 130 10.54 -4.36 16.51
CA PRO A 130 11.10 -3.22 17.23
C PRO A 130 12.51 -2.96 16.69
N PRO A 131 12.89 -1.69 16.45
CA PRO A 131 14.19 -1.36 15.90
C PRO A 131 15.25 -2.11 16.71
N ASP A 132 16.06 -2.89 16.01
CA ASP A 132 17.15 -3.65 16.57
C ASP A 132 17.99 -2.69 17.42
N ASP A 133 18.16 -3.04 18.69
CA ASP A 133 18.80 -2.24 19.74
C ASP A 133 20.33 -2.08 19.49
N GLU A 134 20.76 -1.69 18.29
CA GLU A 134 22.17 -1.43 17.94
C GLU A 134 22.72 -0.13 18.57
N GLY A 135 21.99 0.49 19.49
CA GLY A 135 22.42 1.68 20.24
C GLY A 135 22.10 1.70 21.73
N ALA A 136 21.43 0.69 22.29
CA ALA A 136 21.15 0.67 23.73
C ALA A 136 22.36 0.11 24.50
N PRO A 137 22.95 0.83 25.47
CA PRO A 137 24.01 0.26 26.29
C PRO A 137 23.44 -0.94 27.08
N PRO A 138 24.12 -2.09 27.13
CA PRO A 138 23.66 -3.22 27.94
C PRO A 138 23.70 -2.81 29.41
N GLY A 139 22.52 -2.64 30.04
CA GLY A 139 22.44 -2.41 31.48
C GLY A 139 21.46 -1.34 31.98
N SER A 140 20.62 -0.71 31.15
CA SER A 140 19.58 0.22 31.64
C SER A 140 18.35 -0.48 32.25
N GLY A 141 18.51 -1.71 32.72
CA GLY A 141 17.48 -2.44 33.45
C GLY A 141 17.19 -1.79 34.79
N SER A 142 16.05 -1.12 34.91
CA SER A 142 15.51 -0.48 36.13
C SER A 142 15.09 -1.46 37.24
N TRP A 143 15.50 -2.72 37.18
CA TRP A 143 15.20 -3.75 38.18
C TRP A 143 15.82 -3.47 39.55
N GLY A 144 16.90 -2.66 39.60
CA GLY A 144 17.57 -2.29 40.85
C GLY A 144 16.69 -1.44 41.77
N VAL A 145 15.84 -0.59 41.23
CA VAL A 145 14.99 0.30 42.05
C VAL A 145 13.79 -0.44 42.64
N ALA A 146 13.21 -1.38 41.88
CA ALA A 146 12.05 -2.16 42.32
C ALA A 146 12.36 -3.07 43.53
N LEU A 147 13.55 -3.65 43.59
CA LEU A 147 13.96 -4.53 44.70
C LEU A 147 14.20 -3.75 46.01
N VAL A 148 14.69 -2.51 45.92
CA VAL A 148 14.93 -1.67 47.11
C VAL A 148 13.61 -1.22 47.75
N PHE A 149 12.63 -0.81 46.95
CA PHE A 149 11.31 -0.42 47.49
C PHE A 149 10.54 -1.59 48.09
N GLY A 150 10.63 -2.79 47.50
CA GLY A 150 10.00 -3.99 48.03
C GLY A 150 10.53 -4.40 49.40
N LEU A 151 11.85 -4.39 49.60
CA LEU A 151 12.48 -4.75 50.88
C LEU A 151 12.16 -3.75 52.00
N VAL A 152 12.13 -2.46 51.70
CA VAL A 152 11.76 -1.41 52.68
C VAL A 152 10.31 -1.57 53.13
N ALA A 153 9.38 -1.88 52.20
CA ALA A 153 7.98 -2.11 52.54
C ALA A 153 7.80 -3.35 53.44
N VAL A 154 8.49 -4.45 53.14
CA VAL A 154 8.42 -5.69 53.95
C VAL A 154 8.99 -5.47 55.35
N LEU A 155 10.12 -4.76 55.48
CA LEU A 155 10.72 -4.45 56.78
C LEU A 155 9.84 -3.50 57.62
N LEU A 156 9.20 -2.52 56.99
CA LEU A 156 8.24 -1.63 57.67
C LEU A 156 7.02 -2.39 58.20
N VAL A 157 6.43 -3.27 57.39
CA VAL A 157 5.29 -4.09 57.82
C VAL A 157 5.69 -5.05 58.93
N ALA A 158 6.84 -5.70 58.83
CA ALA A 158 7.34 -6.58 59.89
C ALA A 158 7.57 -5.84 61.21
N TRP A 159 8.11 -4.61 61.16
CA TRP A 159 8.31 -3.77 62.35
C TRP A 159 6.97 -3.32 62.98
N ILE A 160 5.97 -2.97 62.17
CA ILE A 160 4.63 -2.58 62.67
C ILE A 160 3.94 -3.75 63.36
N VAL A 161 4.09 -4.98 62.86
CA VAL A 161 3.39 -6.16 63.40
C VAL A 161 4.07 -6.73 64.65
N THR A 162 5.35 -6.44 64.86
CA THR A 162 6.14 -6.97 66.00
C THR A 162 6.31 -5.98 67.15
N ARG A 163 5.61 -4.85 67.11
CA ARG A 163 5.59 -3.81 68.14
C ARG A 163 4.18 -3.62 68.68
#